data_AF-A0A952TSN8-F1
#
_entry.id   AF-A0A952TSN8-F1
#
_cell.length_a   1.000
_cell.length_b   1.000
_cell.length_c   1.000
_cell.angle_alpha   90.00
_cell.angle_beta   90.00
_cell.angle_gamma   90.00
#
_symmetry.space_group_name_H-M   'P 1'
#
loop_
_entity.id
_entity.type
_entity.pdbx_description
1 polymer ?
#
loop_
_entity_poly.entity_id
_entity_poly.type
_entity_poly.pdbx_seq_one_letter_code
_entity_poly.pdbx_strand_id
1 'polypeptide(L)'
;MKQMKWGTLIVLLILAAGYGLRRSPVTSVDTKKPETRSLASSEEPTKAASLTPAAKEPPAPKGPSLAGATNEIPEIRRLRECLESEKCDYPQTDPQSYALGVGQDLQKSLKALATRLKAEPNLSVEAEVLARELVVNPDGHIQEGALAIFAELAPASENLEAIVEGLQMNPADVLILEQAGAELARYLGRAEEPVVHQFMAKTLTDGALFASQKAGSLVRGFLTPQSVSYYREVLKRLPPDSTKARYLRGSLDEFERRSQGG
;
A
#
# COMPACT_ATOMS: atom_id res chain seq x y z
N MET A 1 43.96 27.53 19.21
CA MET A 1 44.92 26.77 18.39
C MET A 1 44.15 26.01 17.31
N LYS A 2 44.53 26.23 16.05
CA LYS A 2 44.28 25.47 14.81
C LYS A 2 42.84 25.07 14.45
N GLN A 3 42.27 25.89 13.55
CA GLN A 3 41.26 25.50 12.56
C GLN A 3 41.87 24.55 11.52
N MET A 4 41.13 23.51 11.12
CA MET A 4 41.49 22.65 9.99
C MET A 4 40.42 22.77 8.91
N LYS A 5 40.79 23.44 7.81
CA LYS A 5 40.03 23.57 6.57
C LYS A 5 40.21 22.28 5.76
N TRP A 6 39.13 21.56 5.50
CA TRP A 6 39.12 20.49 4.50
C TRP A 6 38.69 21.09 3.17
N GLY A 7 39.68 21.33 2.31
CA GLY A 7 39.52 21.89 0.99
C GLY A 7 38.88 20.90 0.02
N THR A 8 37.88 21.40 -0.70
CA THR A 8 37.74 21.31 -2.16
C THR A 8 38.82 20.49 -2.88
N LEU A 9 38.49 19.25 -3.26
CA LEU A 9 39.16 18.53 -4.33
C LEU A 9 38.25 17.41 -4.83
N ILE A 10 37.76 17.55 -6.06
CA ILE A 10 37.51 16.55 -7.12
C ILE A 10 36.50 17.18 -8.07
N VAL A 11 37.04 18.02 -8.95
CA VAL A 11 36.48 18.35 -10.25
C VAL A 11 37.26 17.50 -11.25
N LEU A 12 36.57 17.02 -12.30
CA LEU A 12 37.09 16.37 -13.51
C LEU A 12 37.62 14.94 -13.37
N LEU A 13 36.79 13.94 -13.71
CA LEU A 13 37.22 12.75 -14.45
C LEU A 13 36.08 12.24 -15.37
N ILE A 14 36.34 12.40 -16.67
CA ILE A 14 35.94 11.52 -17.80
C ILE A 14 34.56 11.75 -18.45
N LEU A 15 34.59 12.69 -19.40
CA LEU A 15 34.03 12.52 -20.75
C LEU A 15 34.66 11.29 -21.44
N ALA A 16 33.88 10.24 -21.72
CA ALA A 16 34.07 9.31 -22.87
C ALA A 16 33.12 8.11 -22.80
N ALA A 17 31.99 8.16 -23.51
CA ALA A 17 31.31 6.98 -24.08
C ALA A 17 30.19 7.43 -25.03
N GLY A 18 30.56 8.14 -26.09
CA GLY A 18 29.77 8.17 -27.31
C GLY A 18 30.00 6.87 -28.10
N TYR A 19 29.01 6.53 -28.92
CA TYR A 19 28.98 5.46 -29.93
C TYR A 19 28.45 4.08 -29.49
N GLY A 20 27.17 3.87 -29.78
CA GLY A 20 26.50 2.57 -29.69
C GLY A 20 25.14 2.53 -30.39
N LEU A 21 25.04 3.12 -31.58
CA LEU A 21 23.89 2.94 -32.48
C LEU A 21 23.78 1.47 -32.91
N ARG A 22 22.77 0.74 -32.43
CA ARG A 22 22.19 -0.41 -33.12
C ARG A 22 20.67 -0.30 -33.08
N ARG A 23 20.11 0.29 -34.14
CA ARG A 23 18.69 0.14 -34.48
C ARG A 23 18.51 -1.26 -35.06
N SER A 24 17.77 -2.12 -34.37
CA SER A 24 17.27 -3.37 -34.94
C SER A 24 16.14 -3.06 -35.93
N PRO A 25 16.08 -3.74 -37.08
CA PRO A 25 14.97 -3.61 -38.02
C PRO A 25 13.69 -4.18 -37.40
N VAL A 26 12.64 -3.35 -37.39
CA VAL A 26 11.27 -3.75 -37.06
C VAL A 26 10.78 -4.66 -38.18
N THR A 27 10.63 -5.94 -37.89
CA THR A 27 9.88 -6.89 -38.72
C THR A 27 8.40 -6.54 -38.64
N SER A 28 7.84 -6.07 -39.76
CA SER A 28 6.40 -5.92 -39.97
C SER A 28 5.72 -7.28 -39.86
N VAL A 29 4.96 -7.50 -38.78
CA VAL A 29 4.07 -8.65 -38.64
C VAL A 29 2.79 -8.35 -39.40
N ASP A 30 2.49 -9.18 -40.39
CA ASP A 30 1.26 -9.19 -41.16
C ASP A 30 0.03 -9.28 -40.25
N THR A 31 -0.77 -8.21 -40.25
CA THR A 31 -2.07 -8.14 -39.59
C THR A 31 -3.07 -8.99 -40.36
N LYS A 32 -3.16 -10.27 -40.01
CA LYS A 32 -4.19 -11.15 -40.52
C LYS A 32 -5.55 -10.73 -39.93
N LYS A 33 -6.40 -10.20 -40.81
CA LYS A 33 -7.81 -9.83 -40.59
C LYS A 33 -8.58 -10.93 -39.84
N PRO A 34 -9.13 -10.66 -38.64
CA PRO A 34 -10.03 -11.60 -38.00
C PRO A 34 -11.39 -11.59 -38.71
N GLU A 35 -11.79 -12.76 -39.19
CA GLU A 35 -13.13 -13.07 -39.69
C GLU A 35 -14.16 -12.85 -38.58
N THR A 36 -15.13 -12.00 -38.86
CA THR A 36 -16.34 -11.81 -38.07
C THR A 36 -17.21 -13.06 -38.15
N ARG A 37 -17.04 -14.00 -37.21
CA ARG A 37 -17.98 -15.12 -37.05
C ARG A 37 -19.10 -14.68 -36.11
N SER A 38 -20.17 -14.17 -36.73
CA SER A 38 -21.49 -14.02 -36.12
C SER A 38 -22.05 -15.40 -35.83
N LEU A 39 -22.29 -15.70 -34.55
CA LEU A 39 -23.20 -16.77 -34.13
C LEU A 39 -24.09 -16.22 -33.03
N ALA A 40 -25.30 -15.86 -33.44
CA ALA A 40 -26.46 -15.79 -32.57
C ALA A 40 -26.92 -17.22 -32.24
N SER A 41 -27.10 -17.49 -30.95
CA SER A 41 -28.07 -18.46 -30.40
C SER A 41 -28.07 -18.24 -28.88
N SER A 42 -29.05 -17.53 -28.31
CA SER A 42 -30.27 -18.12 -27.74
C SER A 42 -30.08 -19.57 -27.30
N GLU A 43 -29.98 -19.77 -25.98
CA GLU A 43 -30.67 -20.85 -25.28
C GLU A 43 -30.85 -20.50 -23.80
N GLU A 44 -32.01 -20.91 -23.31
CA GLU A 44 -32.67 -20.60 -22.04
C GLU A 44 -32.05 -21.25 -20.80
N PRO A 45 -32.46 -20.82 -19.58
CA PRO A 45 -31.88 -21.27 -18.33
C PRO A 45 -32.42 -22.65 -17.92
N THR A 46 -31.57 -23.68 -17.96
CA THR A 46 -31.91 -24.99 -17.40
C THR A 46 -31.57 -25.03 -15.91
N LYS A 47 -32.62 -24.93 -15.10
CA LYS A 47 -32.65 -25.16 -13.66
C LYS A 47 -32.36 -26.64 -13.38
N ALA A 48 -31.15 -26.96 -12.93
CA ALA A 48 -30.80 -28.29 -12.42
C ALA A 48 -30.31 -28.17 -10.97
N ALA A 49 -31.15 -28.68 -10.07
CA ALA A 49 -30.77 -28.98 -8.70
C ALA A 49 -29.68 -30.05 -8.69
N SER A 50 -28.59 -29.81 -7.95
CA SER A 50 -27.64 -30.85 -7.55
C SER A 50 -27.32 -30.69 -6.08
N LEU A 51 -27.98 -31.54 -5.30
CA LEU A 51 -27.62 -31.88 -3.93
C LEU A 51 -26.23 -32.51 -3.96
N THR A 52 -25.23 -31.76 -3.54
CA THR A 52 -23.88 -32.30 -3.29
C THR A 52 -23.76 -32.60 -1.79
N PRO A 53 -23.19 -33.75 -1.40
CA PRO A 53 -23.05 -34.13 0.01
C PRO A 53 -22.22 -33.10 0.78
N ALA A 54 -22.72 -32.72 1.96
CA ALA A 54 -21.98 -31.90 2.92
C ALA A 54 -20.63 -32.56 3.22
N ALA A 55 -19.57 -32.00 2.64
CA ALA A 55 -18.21 -32.28 3.07
C ALA A 55 -18.12 -31.88 4.54
N LYS A 56 -17.78 -32.83 5.41
CA LYS A 56 -17.45 -32.58 6.81
C LYS A 56 -16.35 -31.52 6.83
N GLU A 57 -16.74 -30.33 7.24
CA GLU A 57 -15.84 -29.21 7.51
C GLU A 57 -14.72 -29.71 8.43
N PRO A 58 -13.44 -29.57 8.04
CA PRO A 58 -12.33 -29.92 8.91
C PRO A 58 -12.50 -29.19 10.24
N PRO A 59 -12.29 -29.86 11.39
CA PRO A 59 -12.40 -29.20 12.68
C PRO A 59 -11.46 -27.99 12.68
N ALA A 60 -12.05 -26.80 12.86
CA ALA A 60 -11.29 -25.56 12.95
C ALA A 60 -10.15 -25.74 13.97
N PRO A 61 -8.89 -25.43 13.60
CA PRO A 61 -7.79 -25.54 14.53
C PRO A 61 -8.13 -24.67 15.74
N LYS A 62 -8.30 -25.32 16.89
CA LYS A 62 -8.45 -24.65 18.19
C LYS A 62 -7.10 -24.05 18.54
N GLY A 63 -6.79 -22.92 17.93
CA GLY A 63 -5.67 -22.09 18.36
C GLY A 63 -5.84 -21.78 19.86
N PRO A 64 -4.73 -21.60 20.60
CA PRO A 64 -4.78 -21.30 22.02
C PRO A 64 -5.63 -20.04 22.26
N SER A 65 -6.77 -20.21 22.93
CA SER A 65 -7.65 -19.12 23.34
C SER A 65 -6.99 -18.33 24.48
N LEU A 66 -6.18 -17.33 24.12
CA LEU A 66 -5.55 -16.37 25.03
C LEU A 66 -6.57 -15.33 25.54
N ALA A 67 -7.60 -15.80 26.25
CA ALA A 67 -8.59 -14.96 26.92
C ALA A 67 -8.15 -14.66 28.36
N GLY A 68 -7.08 -13.87 28.49
CA GLY A 68 -6.66 -13.21 29.72
C GLY A 68 -6.03 -11.89 29.33
N ALA A 69 -6.16 -10.84 30.14
CA ALA A 69 -5.61 -9.51 29.88
C ALA A 69 -4.07 -9.53 29.84
N THR A 70 -3.51 -10.15 28.80
CA THR A 70 -2.09 -10.18 28.50
C THR A 70 -1.70 -8.84 27.92
N ASN A 71 -0.62 -8.26 28.44
CA ASN A 71 0.02 -7.11 27.80
C ASN A 71 0.27 -7.43 26.33
N GLU A 72 -0.29 -6.61 25.45
CA GLU A 72 -0.31 -6.85 24.00
C GLU A 72 1.11 -6.80 23.41
N ILE A 73 2.00 -5.97 23.97
CA ILE A 73 3.36 -5.77 23.47
C ILE A 73 4.22 -7.04 23.55
N PRO A 74 4.34 -7.74 24.70
CA PRO A 74 4.99 -9.05 24.75
C PRO A 74 4.40 -10.08 23.78
N GLU A 75 3.09 -10.08 23.59
CA GLU A 75 2.44 -11.01 22.67
C GLU A 75 2.76 -10.69 21.21
N ILE A 76 2.76 -9.41 20.83
CA ILE A 76 3.17 -8.94 19.50
C ILE A 76 4.64 -9.34 19.23
N ARG A 77 5.54 -9.21 20.20
CA ARG A 77 6.94 -9.65 20.08
C ARG A 77 7.04 -11.16 19.89
N ARG A 78 6.31 -11.94 20.70
CA ARG A 78 6.24 -13.41 20.57
C ARG A 78 5.75 -13.83 19.19
N LEU A 79 4.68 -13.21 18.70
CA LEU A 79 4.10 -13.50 17.38
C LEU A 79 5.06 -13.10 16.24
N ARG A 80 5.83 -12.02 16.39
CA ARG A 80 6.89 -11.67 15.44
C ARG A 80 8.00 -12.73 15.41
N GLU A 81 8.47 -13.17 16.58
CA GLU A 81 9.43 -14.27 16.68
C GLU A 81 8.86 -15.56 16.08
N CYS A 82 7.57 -15.83 16.24
CA CYS A 82 6.88 -16.93 15.56
C CYS A 82 6.97 -16.80 14.05
N LEU A 83 6.70 -15.61 13.50
CA LEU A 83 6.75 -15.36 12.06
C LEU A 83 8.16 -15.58 11.50
N GLU A 84 9.20 -15.10 12.19
CA GLU A 84 10.59 -15.19 11.76
C GLU A 84 11.19 -16.61 11.90
N SER A 85 10.80 -17.32 12.95
CA SER A 85 11.39 -18.64 13.27
C SER A 85 10.65 -19.82 12.66
N GLU A 86 9.39 -19.65 12.26
CA GLU A 86 8.49 -20.70 11.77
C GLU A 86 8.30 -21.90 12.74
N LYS A 87 8.50 -21.69 14.05
CA LYS A 87 8.52 -22.75 15.08
C LYS A 87 7.31 -22.79 16.01
N CYS A 88 6.33 -21.90 15.82
CA CYS A 88 5.17 -21.85 16.70
C CYS A 88 4.08 -22.84 16.28
N ASP A 89 3.12 -23.08 17.16
CA ASP A 89 2.00 -24.01 16.95
C ASP A 89 0.92 -23.39 16.06
N TYR A 90 1.25 -23.21 14.78
CA TYR A 90 0.34 -22.76 13.73
C TYR A 90 0.21 -23.84 12.65
N PRO A 91 -0.92 -23.90 11.93
CA PRO A 91 -1.10 -24.84 10.83
C PRO A 91 0.03 -24.70 9.80
N GLN A 92 0.58 -25.85 9.37
CA GLN A 92 1.55 -25.95 8.28
C GLN A 92 0.99 -26.85 7.15
N THR A 93 -0.33 -26.74 6.91
CA THR A 93 -1.04 -27.55 5.93
C THR A 93 -0.66 -27.21 4.49
N ASP A 94 -0.22 -25.97 4.26
CA ASP A 94 0.32 -25.47 3.00
C ASP A 94 1.39 -24.38 3.26
N PRO A 95 2.21 -24.00 2.25
CA PRO A 95 3.30 -23.05 2.43
C PRO A 95 2.91 -21.67 2.95
N GLN A 96 1.64 -21.26 2.80
CA GLN A 96 1.16 -19.94 3.26
C GLN A 96 0.38 -20.01 4.57
N SER A 97 -0.18 -21.18 4.93
CA SER A 97 -1.01 -21.35 6.13
C SER A 97 -0.36 -20.84 7.42
N TYR A 98 0.95 -21.06 7.60
CA TYR A 98 1.68 -20.61 8.78
C TYR A 98 1.74 -19.08 8.86
N ALA A 99 2.28 -18.44 7.81
CA ALA A 99 2.44 -17.00 7.76
C ALA A 99 1.09 -16.27 7.87
N LEU A 100 0.06 -16.78 7.20
CA LEU A 100 -1.30 -16.25 7.27
C LEU A 100 -1.87 -16.33 8.69
N GLY A 101 -1.73 -17.48 9.35
CA GLY A 101 -2.23 -17.66 10.73
C GLY A 101 -1.55 -16.72 11.72
N VAL A 102 -0.21 -16.63 11.66
CA VAL A 102 0.56 -15.72 12.51
C VAL A 102 0.22 -14.25 12.20
N GLY A 103 0.12 -13.89 10.91
CA GLY A 103 -0.22 -12.53 10.47
C GLY A 103 -1.58 -12.05 10.97
N GLN A 104 -2.59 -12.92 10.95
CA GLN A 104 -3.93 -12.62 11.48
C GLN A 104 -3.94 -12.41 13.01
N ASP A 105 -3.23 -13.24 13.76
CA ASP A 105 -3.10 -13.07 15.21
C ASP A 105 -2.29 -11.83 15.59
N LEU A 106 -1.24 -11.52 14.81
CA LEU A 106 -0.45 -10.30 14.98
C LEU A 106 -1.32 -9.07 14.70
N GLN A 107 -2.09 -9.07 13.61
CA GLN A 107 -3.06 -8.02 13.30
C GLN A 107 -4.04 -7.78 14.45
N LYS A 108 -4.61 -8.85 15.00
CA LYS A 108 -5.56 -8.78 16.12
C LYS A 108 -4.91 -8.15 17.35
N SER A 109 -3.68 -8.56 17.68
CA SER A 109 -2.92 -8.02 18.81
C SER A 109 -2.57 -6.55 18.62
N LEU A 110 -2.19 -6.14 17.40
CA LEU A 110 -1.91 -4.73 17.07
C LEU A 110 -3.16 -3.85 17.19
N LYS A 111 -4.31 -4.33 16.71
CA LYS A 111 -5.60 -3.60 16.86
C LYS A 111 -6.06 -3.51 18.31
N ALA A 112 -5.78 -4.53 19.13
CA ALA A 112 -6.02 -4.49 20.57
C ALA A 112 -5.13 -3.43 21.24
N LEU A 113 -3.84 -3.39 20.91
CA LEU A 113 -2.91 -2.36 21.39
C LEU A 113 -3.36 -0.96 20.98
N ALA A 114 -3.79 -0.76 19.72
CA ALA A 114 -4.35 0.50 19.25
C ALA A 114 -5.56 0.94 20.09
N THR A 115 -6.48 0.01 20.40
CA THR A 115 -7.63 0.31 21.26
C THR A 115 -7.19 0.72 22.66
N ARG A 116 -6.17 0.05 23.22
CA ARG A 116 -5.63 0.34 24.55
C ARG A 116 -4.90 1.69 24.60
N LEU A 117 -4.21 2.10 23.54
CA LEU A 117 -3.53 3.40 23.46
C LEU A 117 -4.48 4.59 23.72
N LYS A 118 -5.76 4.47 23.34
CA LYS A 118 -6.78 5.47 23.65
C LYS A 118 -6.97 5.68 25.15
N ALA A 119 -6.87 4.61 25.93
CA ALA A 119 -7.05 4.63 27.38
C ALA A 119 -5.74 4.90 28.12
N GLU A 120 -4.60 4.49 27.56
CA GLU A 120 -3.27 4.53 28.18
C GLU A 120 -2.24 5.22 27.26
N PRO A 121 -2.21 6.57 27.21
CA PRO A 121 -1.28 7.31 26.34
C PRO A 121 0.21 7.11 26.65
N ASN A 122 0.54 6.62 27.84
CA ASN A 122 1.91 6.29 28.26
C ASN A 122 2.53 5.13 27.46
N LEU A 123 1.72 4.33 26.75
CA LEU A 123 2.20 3.27 25.86
C LEU A 123 2.63 3.77 24.48
N SER A 124 2.41 5.06 24.17
CA SER A 124 2.60 5.64 22.83
C SER A 124 4.01 5.42 22.28
N VAL A 125 5.06 5.68 23.05
CA VAL A 125 6.46 5.57 22.58
C VAL A 125 6.80 4.15 22.14
N GLU A 126 6.45 3.14 22.95
CA GLU A 126 6.76 1.75 22.63
C GLU A 126 5.90 1.23 21.47
N ALA A 127 4.62 1.59 21.45
CA ALA A 127 3.70 1.21 20.37
C ALA A 127 4.08 1.86 19.04
N GLU A 128 4.57 3.10 19.06
CA GLU A 128 5.04 3.82 17.88
C GLU A 128 6.28 3.16 17.25
N VAL A 129 7.26 2.76 18.08
CA VAL A 129 8.42 1.98 17.60
C VAL A 129 7.96 0.68 16.96
N LEU A 130 7.06 -0.05 17.63
CA LEU A 130 6.51 -1.30 17.11
C LEU A 130 5.75 -1.12 15.79
N ALA A 131 4.94 -0.08 15.66
CA ALA A 131 4.19 0.21 14.45
C ALA A 131 5.12 0.50 13.26
N ARG A 132 6.19 1.30 13.47
CA ARG A 132 7.19 1.56 12.43
C ARG A 132 7.93 0.29 11.99
N GLU A 133 8.31 -0.56 12.94
CA GLU A 133 8.97 -1.83 12.62
C GLU A 133 8.05 -2.78 11.83
N LEU A 134 6.75 -2.77 12.11
CA LEU A 134 5.81 -3.75 11.54
C LEU A 134 5.12 -3.28 10.25
N VAL A 135 4.96 -1.97 10.02
CA VAL A 135 4.31 -1.47 8.80
C VAL A 135 5.12 -1.76 7.53
N VAL A 136 6.45 -1.96 7.66
CA VAL A 136 7.33 -2.35 6.55
C VAL A 136 7.29 -3.84 6.21
N ASN A 137 6.53 -4.64 6.96
CA ASN A 137 6.30 -6.05 6.66
C ASN A 137 5.45 -6.20 5.38
N PRO A 138 5.76 -7.13 4.47
CA PRO A 138 5.00 -7.32 3.23
C PRO A 138 3.61 -7.95 3.45
N ASP A 139 3.30 -8.49 4.63
CA ASP A 139 1.99 -9.06 4.95
C ASP A 139 0.95 -7.96 5.23
N GLY A 140 -0.09 -7.88 4.39
CA GLY A 140 -1.14 -6.88 4.52
C GLY A 140 -1.90 -6.91 5.85
N HIS A 141 -2.07 -8.08 6.49
CA HIS A 141 -2.71 -8.14 7.82
C HIS A 141 -1.88 -7.40 8.87
N ILE A 142 -0.55 -7.58 8.82
CA ILE A 142 0.38 -6.92 9.73
C ILE A 142 0.39 -5.41 9.48
N GLN A 143 0.44 -4.99 8.20
CA GLN A 143 0.38 -3.58 7.81
C GLN A 143 -0.91 -2.91 8.30
N GLU A 144 -2.07 -3.55 8.10
CA GLU A 144 -3.36 -3.04 8.59
C GLU A 144 -3.36 -2.87 10.11
N GLY A 145 -2.79 -3.81 10.86
CA GLY A 145 -2.65 -3.71 12.30
C GLY A 145 -1.75 -2.54 12.73
N ALA A 146 -0.61 -2.35 12.06
CA ALA A 146 0.31 -1.25 12.33
C ALA A 146 -0.32 0.13 12.00
N LEU A 147 -1.05 0.23 10.88
CA LEU A 147 -1.81 1.43 10.52
C LEU A 147 -2.87 1.79 11.56
N ALA A 148 -3.50 0.79 12.20
CA ALA A 148 -4.42 1.04 13.30
C ALA A 148 -3.74 1.69 14.51
N ILE A 149 -2.46 1.38 14.78
CA ILE A 149 -1.68 2.05 15.83
C ILE A 149 -1.38 3.49 15.43
N PHE A 150 -0.91 3.75 14.20
CA PHE A 150 -0.62 5.11 13.74
C PHE A 150 -1.84 6.04 13.81
N ALA A 151 -3.04 5.52 13.53
CA ALA A 151 -4.29 6.27 13.64
C ALA A 151 -4.53 6.85 15.06
N GLU A 152 -3.95 6.24 16.09
CA GLU A 152 -4.09 6.65 17.49
C GLU A 152 -2.92 7.50 18.00
N LEU A 153 -1.85 7.60 17.22
CA LEU A 153 -0.67 8.41 17.54
C LEU A 153 -0.78 9.80 16.92
N ALA A 154 0.01 10.75 17.42
CA ALA A 154 0.17 12.05 16.77
C ALA A 154 0.92 11.88 15.44
N PRO A 155 0.55 12.62 14.37
CA PRO A 155 1.33 12.61 13.13
C PRO A 155 2.76 13.07 13.38
N ALA A 156 3.73 12.31 12.89
CA ALA A 156 5.16 12.58 13.00
C ALA A 156 5.87 12.20 11.69
N SER A 157 6.94 12.91 11.34
CA SER A 157 7.65 12.71 10.07
C SER A 157 8.16 11.27 9.92
N GLU A 158 8.71 10.70 10.98
CA GLU A 158 9.25 9.33 11.03
C GLU A 158 8.15 8.27 10.82
N ASN A 159 6.92 8.57 11.25
CA ASN A 159 5.78 7.68 11.04
C ASN A 159 5.32 7.71 9.58
N LEU A 160 5.28 8.91 8.96
CA LEU A 160 4.99 9.01 7.53
C LEU A 160 6.02 8.28 6.68
N GLU A 161 7.31 8.43 6.99
CA GLU A 161 8.39 7.74 6.28
C GLU A 161 8.21 6.22 6.33
N ALA A 162 7.97 5.66 7.51
CA ALA A 162 7.73 4.24 7.69
C ALA A 162 6.46 3.76 6.94
N ILE A 163 5.37 4.52 6.99
CA ILE A 163 4.14 4.18 6.24
C ILE A 163 4.41 4.17 4.74
N VAL A 164 5.10 5.18 4.21
CA VAL A 164 5.43 5.27 2.78
C VAL A 164 6.36 4.15 2.35
N GLU A 165 7.35 3.80 3.17
CA GLU A 165 8.23 2.65 2.95
C GLU A 165 7.43 1.34 2.93
N GLY A 166 6.55 1.12 3.91
CA GLY A 166 5.71 -0.08 3.97
C GLY A 166 4.78 -0.23 2.77
N LEU A 167 4.15 0.86 2.32
CA LEU A 167 3.33 0.84 1.11
C LEU A 167 4.14 0.51 -0.16
N GLN A 168 5.43 0.84 -0.20
CA GLN A 168 6.31 0.47 -1.31
C GLN A 168 6.73 -1.02 -1.28
N MET A 169 6.71 -1.66 -0.11
CA MET A 169 6.97 -3.09 0.04
C MET A 169 5.80 -3.94 -0.48
N ASN A 170 4.59 -3.39 -0.48
CA ASN A 170 3.39 -4.05 -0.99
C ASN A 170 2.61 -3.16 -2.01
N PRO A 171 3.22 -2.84 -3.17
CA PRO A 171 2.69 -1.82 -4.08
C PRO A 171 1.45 -2.28 -4.88
N ALA A 172 1.05 -3.55 -4.75
CA ALA A 172 -0.10 -4.12 -5.42
C ALA A 172 -1.34 -4.19 -4.52
N ASP A 173 -1.18 -4.04 -3.20
CA ASP A 173 -2.29 -4.15 -2.26
C ASP A 173 -3.09 -2.85 -2.17
N VAL A 174 -4.21 -2.87 -2.88
CA VAL A 174 -5.14 -1.75 -2.96
C VAL A 174 -5.84 -1.48 -1.64
N LEU A 175 -6.05 -2.51 -0.81
CA LEU A 175 -6.76 -2.38 0.46
C LEU A 175 -5.87 -1.65 1.47
N ILE A 176 -4.59 -2.02 1.55
CA ILE A 176 -3.63 -1.32 2.41
C ILE A 176 -3.42 0.12 1.97
N LEU A 177 -3.32 0.38 0.66
CA LEU A 177 -3.25 1.75 0.13
C LEU A 177 -4.49 2.58 0.53
N GLU A 178 -5.69 2.00 0.47
CA GLU A 178 -6.93 2.67 0.84
C GLU A 178 -7.01 2.95 2.35
N GLN A 179 -6.63 1.98 3.19
CA GLN A 179 -6.57 2.14 4.64
C GLN A 179 -5.54 3.20 5.05
N ALA A 180 -4.34 3.16 4.46
CA ALA A 180 -3.31 4.15 4.71
C ALA A 180 -3.71 5.55 4.22
N GLY A 181 -4.61 5.65 3.23
CA GLY A 181 -5.08 6.93 2.71
C GLY A 181 -5.66 7.85 3.78
N ALA A 182 -6.38 7.31 4.77
CA ALA A 182 -6.90 8.09 5.89
C ALA A 182 -5.79 8.64 6.79
N GLU A 183 -4.75 7.85 7.04
CA GLU A 183 -3.60 8.26 7.84
C GLU A 183 -2.74 9.29 7.09
N LEU A 184 -2.45 9.05 5.80
CA LEU A 184 -1.71 9.98 4.95
C LEU A 184 -2.39 11.37 4.88
N ALA A 185 -3.73 11.42 4.90
CA ALA A 185 -4.47 12.68 4.86
C ALA A 185 -4.24 13.56 6.11
N ARG A 186 -3.82 12.98 7.24
CA ARG A 186 -3.51 13.73 8.48
C ARG A 186 -2.25 14.60 8.37
N TYR A 187 -1.45 14.38 7.33
CA TYR A 187 -0.23 15.13 7.04
C TYR A 187 -0.45 16.32 6.10
N LEU A 188 -1.68 16.52 5.57
CA LEU A 188 -2.02 17.69 4.79
C LEU A 188 -1.99 18.96 5.64
N GLY A 189 -1.47 20.05 5.08
CA GLY A 189 -1.23 21.32 5.78
C GLY A 189 -0.01 21.34 6.69
N ARG A 190 0.79 20.26 6.71
CA ARG A 190 2.02 20.15 7.51
C ARG A 190 3.27 20.23 6.63
N ALA A 191 4.44 20.22 7.26
CA ALA A 191 5.72 20.25 6.55
C ALA A 191 5.93 19.01 5.65
N GLU A 192 5.27 17.91 5.99
CA GLU A 192 5.37 16.62 5.34
C GLU A 192 4.40 16.42 4.15
N GLU A 193 3.47 17.34 3.92
CA GLU A 193 2.51 17.28 2.79
C GLU A 193 3.18 16.97 1.43
N PRO A 194 4.35 17.54 1.07
CA PRO A 194 5.04 17.22 -0.18
C PRO A 194 5.39 15.73 -0.33
N VAL A 195 5.72 15.04 0.77
CA VAL A 195 6.06 13.61 0.76
C VAL A 195 4.82 12.79 0.39
N VAL A 196 3.65 13.14 0.94
CA VAL A 196 2.37 12.50 0.60
C VAL A 196 2.05 12.68 -0.89
N HIS A 197 2.20 13.91 -1.41
CA HIS A 197 1.97 14.18 -2.82
C HIS A 197 2.95 13.45 -3.75
N GLN A 198 4.23 13.39 -3.37
CA GLN A 198 5.24 12.66 -4.11
C GLN A 198 4.90 11.16 -4.17
N PHE A 199 4.53 10.56 -3.03
CA PHE A 199 4.09 9.18 -2.96
C PHE A 199 2.88 8.92 -3.86
N MET A 200 1.80 9.70 -3.71
CA MET A 200 0.57 9.52 -4.49
C MET A 200 0.80 9.69 -6.01
N ALA A 201 1.62 10.67 -6.41
CA ALA A 201 1.99 10.87 -7.81
C ALA A 201 2.80 9.68 -8.35
N LYS A 202 3.77 9.18 -7.59
CA LYS A 202 4.56 8.00 -7.98
C LYS A 202 3.70 6.75 -8.09
N THR A 203 2.81 6.50 -7.14
CA THR A 203 1.87 5.37 -7.20
C THR A 203 0.93 5.48 -8.41
N LEU A 204 0.50 6.69 -8.78
CA LEU A 204 -0.30 6.93 -9.97
C LEU A 204 0.47 6.65 -11.27
N THR A 205 1.73 7.08 -11.37
CA THR A 205 2.51 6.92 -12.60
C THR A 205 3.07 5.52 -12.77
N ASP A 206 3.68 4.98 -11.70
CA ASP A 206 4.57 3.82 -11.74
C ASP A 206 4.01 2.61 -10.96
N GLY A 207 2.95 2.79 -10.17
CA GLY A 207 2.36 1.73 -9.37
C GLY A 207 1.67 0.64 -10.21
N ALA A 208 1.34 -0.48 -9.56
CA ALA A 208 0.58 -1.56 -10.16
C ALA A 208 -0.76 -1.07 -10.74
N LEU A 209 -1.32 -1.78 -11.72
CA LEU A 209 -2.52 -1.31 -12.44
C LEU A 209 -3.66 -0.90 -11.50
N PHE A 210 -4.01 -1.73 -10.53
CA PHE A 210 -5.09 -1.44 -9.60
C PHE A 210 -4.72 -0.39 -8.55
N ALA A 211 -3.48 -0.43 -8.03
CA ALA A 211 -2.98 0.57 -7.09
C ALA A 211 -2.95 1.97 -7.69
N SER A 212 -2.50 2.10 -8.94
CA SER A 212 -2.50 3.38 -9.68
C SER A 212 -3.92 3.91 -9.93
N GLN A 213 -4.87 3.03 -10.26
CA GLN A 213 -6.28 3.42 -10.40
C GLN A 213 -6.88 3.90 -9.08
N LYS A 214 -6.64 3.16 -7.98
CA LYS A 214 -7.07 3.54 -6.63
C LYS A 214 -6.43 4.87 -6.21
N ALA A 215 -5.13 5.04 -6.42
CA ALA A 215 -4.43 6.30 -6.15
C ALA A 215 -5.11 7.46 -6.88
N GLY A 216 -5.43 7.30 -8.17
CA GLY A 216 -6.15 8.32 -8.94
C GLY A 216 -7.52 8.71 -8.37
N SER A 217 -8.22 7.77 -7.73
CA SER A 217 -9.49 8.05 -7.03
C SER A 217 -9.30 8.68 -5.65
N LEU A 218 -8.24 8.29 -4.93
CA LEU A 218 -7.91 8.79 -3.61
C LEU A 218 -7.36 10.21 -3.65
N VAL A 219 -6.64 10.60 -4.72
CA VAL A 219 -6.02 11.93 -4.89
C VAL A 219 -7.01 13.05 -4.61
N ARG A 220 -8.31 12.88 -4.90
CA ARG A 220 -9.35 13.86 -4.56
C ARG A 220 -9.31 14.30 -3.10
N GLY A 221 -9.11 13.37 -2.16
CA GLY A 221 -9.00 13.67 -0.72
C GLY A 221 -7.71 14.37 -0.32
N PHE A 222 -6.71 14.37 -1.20
CA PHE A 222 -5.42 15.01 -0.98
C PHE A 222 -5.29 16.37 -1.69
N LEU A 223 -6.20 16.73 -2.60
CA LEU A 223 -6.08 17.99 -3.32
C LEU A 223 -6.22 19.19 -2.37
N THR A 224 -5.15 19.97 -2.27
CA THR A 224 -5.07 21.32 -1.69
C THR A 224 -4.87 22.36 -2.80
N PRO A 225 -5.22 23.65 -2.60
CA PRO A 225 -4.95 24.70 -3.58
C PRO A 225 -3.49 24.72 -4.07
N GLN A 226 -2.54 24.40 -3.19
CA GLN A 226 -1.11 24.35 -3.46
C GLN A 226 -0.74 23.16 -4.35
N SER A 227 -1.39 22.01 -4.15
CA SER A 227 -1.10 20.75 -4.86
C SER A 227 -1.72 20.65 -6.28
N VAL A 228 -2.74 21.45 -6.61
CA VAL A 228 -3.47 21.34 -7.90
C VAL A 228 -2.53 21.46 -9.09
N SER A 229 -1.63 22.45 -9.06
CA SER A 229 -0.67 22.69 -10.15
C SER A 229 0.25 21.49 -10.36
N TYR A 230 0.71 20.88 -9.26
CA TYR A 230 1.55 19.69 -9.28
C TYR A 230 0.83 18.50 -9.93
N TYR A 231 -0.41 18.22 -9.54
CA TYR A 231 -1.17 17.11 -10.13
C TYR A 231 -1.58 17.36 -11.59
N ARG A 232 -1.76 18.62 -12.02
CA ARG A 232 -1.95 18.94 -13.44
C ARG A 232 -0.71 18.57 -14.27
N GLU A 233 0.50 18.79 -13.73
CA GLU A 233 1.73 18.34 -14.39
C GLU A 233 1.85 16.81 -14.42
N VAL A 234 1.43 16.13 -13.36
CA VAL A 234 1.36 14.65 -13.34
C VAL A 234 0.39 14.16 -14.43
N LEU A 235 -0.80 14.77 -14.55
CA LEU A 235 -1.80 14.40 -15.55
C LEU A 235 -1.26 14.45 -16.99
N LYS A 236 -0.45 15.46 -17.31
CA LYS A 236 0.17 15.61 -18.65
C LYS A 236 1.13 14.46 -19.01
N ARG A 237 1.68 13.77 -18.01
CA ARG A 237 2.61 12.64 -18.20
C ARG A 237 1.89 11.30 -18.34
N LEU A 238 0.61 11.25 -17.99
CA LEU A 238 -0.19 10.03 -18.12
C LEU A 238 -0.71 9.88 -19.57
N PRO A 239 -0.88 8.65 -20.07
CA PRO A 239 -1.58 8.44 -21.34
C PRO A 239 -3.00 9.02 -21.25
N PRO A 240 -3.41 9.92 -22.17
CA PRO A 240 -4.58 10.78 -22.00
C PRO A 240 -5.90 10.02 -21.83
N ASP A 241 -5.99 8.84 -22.45
CA ASP A 241 -7.17 7.96 -22.45
C ASP A 241 -7.09 6.84 -21.39
N SER A 242 -6.02 6.79 -20.61
CA SER A 242 -5.88 5.78 -19.55
C SER A 242 -6.91 5.99 -18.43
N THR A 243 -7.33 4.88 -17.79
CA THR A 243 -8.24 4.93 -16.63
C THR A 243 -7.68 5.80 -15.50
N LYS A 244 -6.38 5.75 -15.22
CA LYS A 244 -5.73 6.62 -14.23
C LYS A 244 -5.77 8.10 -14.59
N ALA A 245 -5.56 8.46 -15.87
CA ALA A 245 -5.72 9.85 -16.31
C ALA A 245 -7.17 10.33 -16.18
N ARG A 246 -8.15 9.48 -16.49
CA ARG A 246 -9.58 9.79 -16.30
C ARG A 246 -9.92 10.04 -14.82
N TYR A 247 -9.45 9.19 -13.90
CA TYR A 247 -9.68 9.39 -12.47
C TYR A 247 -9.00 10.65 -11.92
N LEU A 248 -7.75 10.90 -12.30
CA LEU A 248 -7.04 12.11 -11.87
C LEU A 248 -7.73 13.38 -12.39
N ARG A 249 -8.10 13.40 -13.69
CA ARG A 249 -8.84 14.51 -14.29
C ARG A 249 -10.16 14.76 -13.56
N GLY A 250 -10.95 13.72 -13.34
CA GLY A 250 -12.22 13.83 -12.60
C GLY A 250 -12.04 14.35 -11.18
N SER A 251 -10.95 13.98 -10.50
CA SER A 251 -10.62 14.49 -9.16
C SER A 251 -10.28 15.99 -9.18
N LEU A 252 -9.50 16.44 -10.18
CA LEU A 252 -9.14 17.85 -10.37
C LEU A 252 -10.36 18.71 -10.71
N ASP A 253 -11.18 18.26 -11.67
CA ASP A 253 -12.39 18.98 -12.09
C ASP A 253 -13.38 19.14 -10.93
N GLU A 254 -13.53 18.09 -10.12
CA GLU A 254 -14.40 18.11 -8.94
C GLU A 254 -13.89 19.02 -7.83
N PHE A 255 -12.58 19.06 -7.59
CA PHE A 255 -11.98 20.00 -6.65
C PHE A 255 -12.23 21.45 -7.09
N GLU A 256 -12.07 21.74 -8.38
CA GLU A 256 -12.33 23.06 -8.95
C GLU A 256 -13.78 23.49 -8.80
N ARG A 257 -14.74 22.60 -9.08
CA ARG A 257 -16.17 22.87 -8.86
C ARG A 257 -16.46 23.24 -7.40
N ARG A 258 -15.96 22.45 -6.45
CA ARG A 258 -16.12 22.72 -5.01
C ARG A 258 -15.49 24.04 -4.58
N SER A 259 -14.31 24.37 -5.13
CA SER A 259 -13.62 25.62 -4.81
C SER A 259 -14.36 26.88 -5.30
N GLN A 260 -15.27 26.72 -6.26
CA GLN A 260 -16.08 27.80 -6.84
C GLN A 260 -17.48 27.90 -6.20
N GLY A 261 -17.76 27.12 -5.15
CA GLY A 261 -19.05 27.13 -4.44
C GLY A 261 -20.15 26.29 -5.10
N GLY A 262 -19.78 25.31 -5.93
CA GLY A 262 -20.69 24.34 -6.55
C GLY A 262 -21.02 23.14 -5.68
#